data_AF-A0A9D6WAZ9-F1
#
_entry.id   AF-A0A9D6WAZ9-F1
#
_cell.length_a   1.000
_cell.length_b   1.000
_cell.length_c   1.000
_cell.angle_alpha   90.00
_cell.angle_beta   90.00
_cell.angle_gamma   90.00
#
_symmetry.space_group_name_H-M   'P 1'
#
loop_
_entity.id
_entity.type
_entity.pdbx_description
1 polymer ?
#
loop_
_entity_poly.entity_id
_entity_poly.type
_entity_poly.pdbx_seq_one_letter_code
_entity_poly.pdbx_strand_id
1 'polypeptide(L)'
;MAVAPSDISSVLSSIIALGANGGEQIYLPKVHAVLHHMKQHNRMLAGLWFSITGSVFYSRDIENVLRDLSFQGILKIEEGSVAVVKKNTLLRDRMRRLLPVRQYRKLLRVSRNFHARMTQ
;
A
#
# COMPACT_ATOMS: atom_id res chain seq x y z
N MET A 1 2.11 -8.74 23.65
CA MET A 1 1.55 -9.57 22.57
C MET A 1 1.70 -8.86 21.24
N ALA A 2 2.60 -9.36 20.39
CA ALA A 2 2.81 -8.87 19.04
C ALA A 2 1.73 -9.45 18.13
N VAL A 3 0.72 -8.65 17.79
CA VAL A 3 -0.17 -8.99 16.68
C VAL A 3 0.34 -8.26 15.44
N ALA A 4 1.02 -8.97 14.56
CA ALA A 4 1.10 -8.74 13.11
C ALA A 4 2.18 -9.68 12.54
N PRO A 5 1.94 -10.32 11.39
CA PRO A 5 1.11 -9.78 10.31
C PRO A 5 -0.24 -10.51 10.22
N SER A 6 -1.37 -9.81 10.32
CA SER A 6 -2.13 -9.53 9.10
C SER A 6 -1.24 -9.66 7.86
N ASP A 7 -1.41 -10.75 7.10
CA ASP A 7 -0.76 -11.07 5.82
C ASP A 7 -0.13 -9.83 5.13
N ILE A 8 1.12 -9.94 4.67
CA ILE A 8 1.86 -8.85 4.02
C ILE A 8 1.04 -8.18 2.91
N SER A 9 0.25 -8.98 2.18
CA SER A 9 -0.68 -8.52 1.15
C SER A 9 -1.76 -7.59 1.71
N SER A 10 -2.31 -7.91 2.89
CA SER A 10 -3.28 -7.06 3.59
C SER A 10 -2.66 -5.76 4.09
N VAL A 11 -1.42 -5.80 4.58
CA VAL A 11 -0.67 -4.60 5.01
C VAL A 11 -0.39 -3.70 3.81
N LEU A 12 0.13 -4.25 2.71
CA LEU A 12 0.38 -3.53 1.46
C LEU A 12 -0.91 -2.93 0.90
N SER A 13 -1.97 -3.73 0.79
CA SER A 13 -3.28 -3.30 0.30
C SER A 13 -3.77 -2.09 1.09
N SER A 14 -3.60 -2.15 2.40
CA SER A 14 -3.98 -1.08 3.31
C SER A 14 -3.10 0.16 3.16
N ILE A 15 -1.79 0.00 2.98
CA ILE A 15 -0.87 1.12 2.80
C ILE A 15 -1.16 1.84 1.48
N ILE A 16 -1.44 1.10 0.41
CA ILE A 16 -1.76 1.65 -0.91
C ILE A 16 -3.13 2.33 -0.90
N ALA A 17 -4.15 1.73 -0.27
CA ALA A 17 -5.54 2.19 -0.44
C ALA A 17 -6.14 2.99 0.73
N LEU A 18 -5.73 2.81 1.99
CA LEU A 18 -6.42 3.44 3.13
C LEU A 18 -6.18 4.95 3.26
N GLY A 19 -4.97 5.37 2.93
CA GLY A 19 -4.47 6.73 3.11
C GLY A 19 -4.95 7.70 2.05
N ALA A 20 -5.43 7.18 0.92
CA ALA A 20 -6.01 7.98 -0.15
C ALA A 20 -7.35 8.58 0.29
N ASN A 21 -7.61 9.82 -0.14
CA ASN A 21 -8.91 10.48 0.04
C ASN A 21 -9.95 10.10 -1.02
N GLY A 22 -9.58 9.23 -1.97
CA GLY A 22 -10.41 8.87 -3.11
C GLY A 22 -10.23 9.87 -4.26
N GLY A 23 -10.08 9.38 -5.48
CA GLY A 23 -9.70 10.19 -6.65
C GLY A 23 -8.20 10.50 -6.72
N GLU A 24 -7.43 10.18 -5.68
CA GLU A 24 -5.97 10.33 -5.70
C GLU A 24 -5.33 9.39 -6.72
N GLN A 25 -4.37 9.93 -7.47
CA GLN A 25 -3.62 9.23 -8.48
C GLN A 25 -2.29 8.73 -7.93
N ILE A 26 -1.99 7.46 -8.20
CA ILE A 26 -0.75 6.79 -7.84
C ILE A 26 0.00 6.47 -9.13
N TYR A 27 1.22 6.97 -9.28
CA TYR A 27 2.09 6.58 -10.38
C TYR A 27 2.73 5.21 -10.11
N LEU A 28 2.26 4.17 -10.81
CA LEU A 28 2.62 2.77 -10.56
C LEU A 28 4.14 2.51 -10.57
N PRO A 29 4.94 3.06 -11.50
CA PRO A 29 6.39 2.85 -11.50
C PRO A 29 7.09 3.35 -10.23
N LYS A 30 6.52 4.34 -9.54
CA LYS A 30 7.08 4.92 -8.31
C LYS A 30 6.67 4.15 -7.04
N VAL A 31 5.64 3.31 -7.10
CA VAL A 31 5.13 2.55 -5.95
C VAL A 31 6.21 1.67 -5.33
N HIS A 32 6.94 0.92 -6.16
CA HIS A 32 8.01 0.04 -5.70
C HIS A 32 9.15 0.81 -5.01
N ALA A 33 9.61 1.90 -5.63
CA ALA A 33 10.67 2.72 -5.07
C ALA A 33 10.27 3.36 -3.73
N VAL A 34 9.06 3.94 -3.65
CA VAL A 34 8.56 4.55 -2.41
C VAL A 34 8.43 3.52 -1.30
N LEU A 35 7.84 2.34 -1.59
CA LEU A 35 7.71 1.27 -0.60
C LEU A 35 9.06 0.71 -0.17
N HIS A 36 10.03 0.60 -1.08
CA HIS A 36 11.40 0.22 -0.75
C HIS A 36 12.06 1.22 0.20
N HIS A 37 11.99 2.53 -0.08
CA HIS A 37 12.51 3.55 0.82
C HIS A 37 11.80 3.56 2.18
N MET A 38 10.48 3.41 2.19
CA MET A 38 9.72 3.34 3.43
C MET A 38 10.08 2.10 4.26
N LYS A 39 10.37 0.97 3.62
CA LYS A 39 10.77 -0.27 4.30
C LYS A 39 11.99 -0.08 5.19
N GLN A 40 12.97 0.71 4.76
CA GLN A 40 14.21 0.97 5.51
C GLN A 40 13.95 1.58 6.90
N HIS A 41 12.83 2.29 7.07
CA HIS A 41 12.48 2.98 8.31
C HIS A 41 11.20 2.44 8.97
N ASN A 42 10.58 1.39 8.41
CA ASN A 42 9.28 0.92 8.86
C ASN A 42 9.21 -0.60 8.98
N ARG A 43 9.24 -1.08 10.23
CA ARG A 43 9.12 -2.50 10.57
C ARG A 43 7.85 -3.18 10.04
N MET A 44 6.77 -2.45 9.72
CA MET A 44 5.55 -3.05 9.12
C MET A 44 5.78 -3.57 7.69
N LEU A 45 6.81 -3.06 7.02
CA LEU A 45 7.19 -3.44 5.66
C LEU A 45 8.38 -4.41 5.64
N ALA A 46 8.87 -4.85 6.80
CA ALA A 46 10.08 -5.66 6.91
C ALA A 46 9.98 -6.99 6.13
N GLY A 47 8.77 -7.53 5.99
CA GLY A 47 8.48 -8.76 5.24
C GLY A 47 8.47 -8.62 3.72
N LEU A 48 8.56 -7.40 3.16
CA LEU A 48 8.60 -7.22 1.71
C LEU A 48 9.94 -7.64 1.12
N TRP A 49 9.92 -8.47 0.10
CA TRP A 49 11.12 -8.75 -0.67
C TRP A 49 11.15 -7.92 -1.96
N PHE A 50 12.32 -7.37 -2.28
CA PHE A 50 12.55 -6.57 -3.48
C PHE A 50 13.71 -7.17 -4.27
N SER A 51 13.48 -7.37 -5.57
CA SER A 51 14.55 -7.51 -6.56
C SER A 51 15.06 -6.12 -6.94
N ILE A 52 16.37 -5.95 -6.97
CA ILE A 52 17.02 -4.75 -7.49
C ILE A 52 17.64 -5.12 -8.83
N THR A 53 17.11 -4.53 -9.91
CA THR A 53 17.62 -4.73 -11.26
C THR A 53 18.02 -3.37 -11.82
N GLY A 54 19.32 -3.06 -11.80
CA GLY A 54 19.82 -1.73 -12.14
C GLY A 54 19.28 -0.67 -11.19
N SER A 55 18.65 0.38 -11.74
CA SER A 55 18.01 1.47 -10.97
C SER A 55 16.55 1.18 -10.61
N VAL A 56 16.03 -0.01 -10.89
CA VAL A 56 14.61 -0.36 -10.71
C VAL A 56 14.44 -1.26 -9.49
N PHE A 57 13.57 -0.81 -8.57
CA PHE A 57 13.06 -1.64 -7.49
C PHE A 57 11.83 -2.39 -7.98
N TYR A 58 11.78 -3.70 -7.73
CA TYR A 58 10.64 -4.52 -8.10
C TYR A 58 10.28 -5.50 -6.98
N SER A 59 9.00 -5.61 -6.65
CA SER A 59 8.48 -6.62 -5.74
C SER A 59 7.26 -7.30 -6.35
N ARG A 60 7.30 -8.64 -6.43
CA ARG A 60 6.15 -9.43 -6.89
C ARG A 60 4.94 -9.29 -5.95
N ASP A 61 5.17 -9.13 -4.65
CA ASP A 61 4.11 -8.94 -3.67
C ASP A 61 3.33 -7.64 -3.93
N ILE A 62 4.05 -6.58 -4.30
CA ILE A 62 3.45 -5.29 -4.68
C ILE A 62 2.61 -5.44 -5.94
N GLU A 63 3.13 -6.10 -6.98
CA GLU A 63 2.39 -6.32 -8.24
C GLU A 63 1.10 -7.12 -8.01
N ASN A 64 1.18 -8.19 -7.22
CA ASN A 64 0.00 -8.99 -6.89
C ASN A 64 -1.05 -8.17 -6.15
N VAL A 65 -0.63 -7.35 -5.17
CA VAL A 65 -1.54 -6.46 -4.44
C VAL A 65 -2.16 -5.40 -5.36
N LEU A 66 -1.39 -4.80 -6.27
CA LEU A 66 -1.93 -3.82 -7.22
C LEU A 66 -2.99 -4.46 -8.13
N ARG A 67 -2.74 -5.68 -8.60
CA ARG A 67 -3.72 -6.47 -9.38
C ARG A 67 -4.96 -6.79 -8.56
N ASP A 68 -4.81 -7.27 -7.33
CA ASP A 68 -5.93 -7.61 -6.45
C ASP A 68 -6.79 -6.38 -6.11
N LEU A 69 -6.16 -5.25 -5.81
CA LEU A 69 -6.87 -4.00 -5.57
C LEU A 69 -7.59 -3.51 -6.83
N SER A 70 -7.01 -3.70 -8.01
CA SER A 70 -7.68 -3.40 -9.28
C SER A 70 -8.87 -4.32 -9.52
N PHE A 71 -8.73 -5.63 -9.26
CA PHE A 71 -9.80 -6.61 -9.40
C PHE A 71 -10.97 -6.33 -8.45
N GLN A 72 -10.67 -5.90 -7.22
CA GLN A 72 -11.67 -5.48 -6.23
C GLN A 72 -12.31 -4.11 -6.54
N GLY A 73 -11.89 -3.44 -7.62
CA GLY A 73 -12.37 -2.11 -8.00
C GLY A 73 -11.91 -0.98 -7.07
N ILE A 74 -10.92 -1.24 -6.22
CA ILE A 74 -10.33 -0.26 -5.30
C ILE A 74 -9.34 0.64 -6.03
N LEU A 75 -8.62 0.09 -7.01
CA LEU A 75 -7.80 0.83 -7.96
C LEU A 75 -8.45 0.78 -9.34
N LYS A 76 -8.37 1.90 -10.07
CA LYS A 76 -8.63 1.94 -11.51
C LYS A 76 -7.32 2.31 -12.20
N ILE A 77 -6.78 1.41 -13.01
CA ILE A 77 -5.58 1.67 -13.80
C ILE A 77 -5.99 2.49 -15.03
N GLU A 78 -5.40 3.67 -15.17
CA GLU A 78 -5.54 4.59 -16.30
C GLU A 78 -4.18 4.69 -17.01
N GLU A 79 -4.21 4.62 -18.35
CA GLU A 79 -3.03 4.81 -19.21
C GLU A 79 -1.82 3.92 -18.85
N GLY A 80 -2.09 2.74 -18.28
CA GLY A 80 -1.09 1.71 -17.96
C GLY A 80 -0.09 2.06 -16.86
N SER A 81 -0.07 3.30 -16.36
CA SER A 81 0.98 3.79 -15.46
C SER A 81 0.46 4.59 -14.28
N VAL A 82 -0.81 4.99 -14.29
CA VAL A 82 -1.45 5.73 -13.20
C VAL A 82 -2.60 4.90 -12.66
N ALA A 83 -2.74 4.82 -11.34
CA ALA A 83 -3.88 4.18 -10.68
C ALA A 83 -4.67 5.19 -9.85
N VAL A 84 -5.96 5.32 -10.13
CA VAL A 84 -6.87 6.13 -9.34
C VAL A 84 -7.41 5.28 -8.19
N VAL A 85 -7.18 5.73 -6.95
CA VAL A 85 -7.74 5.07 -5.77
C VAL A 85 -9.18 5.47 -5.61
N LYS A 86 -10.11 4.51 -5.66
CA LYS A 86 -11.51 4.75 -5.33
C LYS A 86 -11.69 4.80 -3.82
N LYS A 87 -12.73 5.52 -3.37
CA LYS A 87 -13.09 5.60 -1.96
C LYS A 87 -13.37 4.19 -1.43
N ASN A 88 -12.52 3.71 -0.53
CA ASN A 88 -12.56 2.32 -0.08
C ASN A 88 -13.06 2.21 1.37
N THR A 89 -14.38 2.28 1.54
CA THR A 89 -15.05 2.10 2.83
C THR A 89 -14.94 0.65 3.32
N LEU A 90 -15.05 -0.32 2.42
CA LEU A 90 -15.01 -1.76 2.74
C LEU A 90 -13.67 -2.18 3.36
N LEU A 91 -12.53 -1.80 2.77
CA LEU A 91 -11.22 -2.09 3.34
C LEU A 91 -10.99 -1.34 4.65
N ARG A 92 -11.48 -0.09 4.75
CA ARG A 92 -11.42 0.68 6.01
C ARG A 92 -12.14 -0.04 7.13
N ASP A 93 -13.36 -0.50 6.89
CA ASP A 93 -14.18 -1.19 7.88
C ASP A 93 -13.61 -2.57 8.22
N ARG A 94 -13.13 -3.31 7.21
CA ARG A 94 -12.45 -4.60 7.40
C ARG A 94 -11.23 -4.44 8.30
N MET A 95 -10.35 -3.47 8.01
CA MET A 95 -9.13 -3.25 8.81
C MET A 95 -9.43 -2.74 10.22
N ARG A 96 -10.50 -1.95 10.41
CA ARG A 96 -10.95 -1.53 11.74
C ARG A 96 -11.42 -2.70 12.60
N ARG A 97 -12.06 -3.71 12.00
CA ARG A 97 -12.52 -4.91 12.72
C ARG A 97 -11.38 -5.88 13.03
N LEU A 98 -10.42 -6.00 12.11
CA LEU A 98 -9.33 -6.99 12.23
C LEU A 98 -8.16 -6.53 13.10
N LEU A 99 -7.91 -5.23 13.20
CA LEU A 99 -6.72 -4.71 13.87
C LEU A 99 -7.05 -4.00 15.18
N PRO A 100 -6.27 -4.22 16.25
CA PRO A 100 -6.32 -3.38 17.44
C PRO A 100 -6.16 -1.90 17.09
N VAL A 101 -6.87 -1.03 17.80
CA VAL A 101 -6.92 0.43 17.54
C VAL A 101 -5.53 1.05 17.35
N ARG A 102 -4.55 0.68 18.19
CA ARG A 102 -3.17 1.18 18.08
C ARG A 102 -2.50 0.79 16.76
N GLN A 103 -2.71 -0.43 16.29
CA GLN A 103 -2.14 -0.94 15.04
C GLN A 103 -2.83 -0.33 13.83
N TYR A 104 -4.16 -0.22 13.87
CA TYR A 104 -4.92 0.47 12.84
C TYR A 104 -4.47 1.94 12.66
N ARG A 105 -4.29 2.68 13.76
CA ARG A 105 -3.76 4.05 13.72
C ARG A 105 -2.35 4.11 13.13
N LYS A 106 -1.48 3.15 13.48
CA LYS A 106 -0.14 3.06 12.91
C LYS A 106 -0.22 2.82 11.40
N LEU A 107 -1.05 1.89 10.95
CA LEU A 107 -1.28 1.57 9.54
C LEU A 107 -1.78 2.79 8.76
N LEU A 108 -2.75 3.54 9.30
CA LEU A 108 -3.23 4.79 8.70
C LEU A 108 -2.11 5.82 8.56
N ARG A 109 -1.26 5.99 9.58
CA ARG A 109 -0.13 6.93 9.52
C ARG A 109 0.87 6.54 8.44
N VAL A 110 1.18 5.25 8.33
CA VAL A 110 2.07 4.72 7.29
C VAL A 110 1.48 4.93 5.91
N SER A 111 0.20 4.63 5.73
CA SER A 111 -0.51 4.82 4.47
C SER A 111 -0.55 6.29 4.03
N ARG A 112 -0.78 7.23 4.95
CA ARG A 112 -0.69 8.67 4.65
C ARG A 112 0.72 9.10 4.25
N ASN A 113 1.75 8.57 4.90
CA ASN A 113 3.14 8.86 4.54
C ASN A 113 3.50 8.30 3.15
N PHE A 114 2.95 7.13 2.78
CA PHE A 114 3.07 6.60 1.42
C PHE A 114 2.49 7.58 0.41
N HIS A 115 1.24 8.02 0.59
CA HIS A 115 0.59 8.97 -0.32
C HIS A 115 1.31 10.32 -0.39
N ALA A 116 1.79 10.85 0.73
CA ALA A 116 2.59 12.08 0.74
C ALA A 116 3.89 11.96 -0.08
N ARG A 117 4.52 10.78 -0.13
CA ARG A 117 5.72 10.53 -0.94
C ARG A 117 5.40 10.26 -2.41
N MET A 118 4.17 9.85 -2.72
CA MET A 118 3.72 9.70 -4.09
C MET A 118 3.56 11.05 -4.78
N THR A 119 3.09 12.07 -4.04
CA THR A 119 2.84 13.43 -4.55
C THR A 119 4.04 14.39 -4.48
N GLN A 120 5.12 14.01 -3.80
CA GLN A 120 6.41 14.73 -3.79
C GLN A 120 7.22 14.47 -5.06
#